data_AF-A0A350KMT5-F1
#
_entry.id   AF-A0A350KMT5-F1
#
_cell.length_a   1.000
_cell.length_b   1.000
_cell.length_c   1.000
_cell.angle_alpha   90.00
_cell.angle_beta   90.00
_cell.angle_gamma   90.00
#
_symmetry.space_group_name_H-M   'P 1'
#
loop_
_entity.id
_entity.type
_entity.pdbx_description
1 polymer ?
#
loop_
_entity_poly.entity_id
_entity_poly.type
_entity_poly.pdbx_seq_one_letter_code
_entity_poly.pdbx_strand_id
1 'polypeptide(L)'
;MSDGSNDKNCRITLYIDTPQPMLNPLKDPLKHNPAEAWACGTLFNVAAVTGHAFVGLTDKNGKEERWGYTAEEFSVAGMVFRGTPGVLIEHEPGDYYNEAIVWNISEKQFHRAKNAIEKLRKRPGNYKLFEKNCATVASDILRAADVPDVPGKKLGLTPYGLALKKRVMLAKRRMEVMKFRVKNTIGTLFGKKKAPATGLMRSLRSKPVPVPIDNAMKVFRDNRKREVSEQIDLKRVLNSISRHL
;
A
#
# COMPACT_ATOMS: atom_id res chain seq x y z
N MET A 1 12.49 16.98 30.46
CA MET A 1 11.72 15.74 30.38
C MET A 1 11.44 15.43 28.93
N SER A 2 12.36 14.67 28.33
CA SER A 2 12.39 14.21 26.95
C SER A 2 11.82 12.79 26.91
N ASP A 3 10.60 12.60 26.41
CA ASP A 3 10.05 11.26 26.24
C ASP A 3 9.12 11.16 25.03
N GLY A 4 9.52 10.31 24.07
CA GLY A 4 8.58 9.49 23.31
C GLY A 4 8.49 9.65 21.79
N SER A 5 9.14 10.63 21.15
CA SER A 5 8.96 10.84 19.70
C SER A 5 10.17 10.53 18.80
N ASN A 6 11.35 10.22 19.36
CA ASN A 6 12.58 10.08 18.58
C ASN A 6 12.93 8.65 18.14
N ASP A 7 12.16 7.65 18.57
CA ASP A 7 12.52 6.23 18.39
C ASP A 7 11.85 5.56 17.18
N LYS A 8 10.97 6.29 16.44
CA LYS A 8 10.18 5.75 15.33
C LYS A 8 10.48 6.45 13.99
N ASN A 9 11.75 6.44 13.60
CA ASN A 9 12.23 7.06 12.36
C ASN A 9 12.14 6.13 11.15
N CYS A 10 11.82 4.85 11.36
CA CYS A 10 11.59 3.88 10.29
C CYS A 10 10.10 3.76 9.99
N ARG A 11 9.76 3.22 8.82
CA ARG A 11 8.38 2.93 8.43
C ARG A 11 8.25 1.53 7.85
N ILE A 12 7.09 0.94 8.06
CA ILE A 12 6.63 -0.21 7.28
C ILE A 12 5.30 0.16 6.63
N THR A 13 5.16 -0.16 5.36
CA THR A 13 4.00 0.18 4.55
C THR A 13 3.40 -1.10 3.98
N LEU A 14 2.10 -1.28 4.15
CA LEU A 14 1.33 -2.28 3.40
C LEU A 14 0.73 -1.57 2.18
N TYR A 15 1.13 -1.98 0.99
CA TYR A 15 0.54 -1.55 -0.27
C TYR A 15 -0.51 -2.56 -0.72
N ILE A 16 -1.59 -2.05 -1.28
CA ILE A 16 -2.74 -2.82 -1.70
C ILE A 16 -3.15 -2.34 -3.08
N ASP A 17 -2.89 -3.17 -4.08
CA ASP A 17 -3.59 -3.10 -5.35
C ASP A 17 -4.99 -3.68 -5.14
N THR A 18 -5.98 -2.80 -5.11
CA THR A 18 -7.31 -3.15 -4.62
C THR A 18 -8.05 -3.95 -5.69
N PRO A 19 -8.72 -5.06 -5.34
CA PRO A 19 -9.55 -5.80 -6.29
C PRO A 19 -10.50 -4.88 -7.06
N GLN A 20 -10.57 -5.05 -8.39
CA GLN A 20 -11.38 -4.20 -9.27
C GLN A 20 -12.83 -4.03 -8.79
N PRO A 21 -13.56 -5.08 -8.33
CA PRO A 21 -14.95 -4.93 -7.87
C PRO A 21 -15.13 -4.03 -6.63
N MET A 22 -14.04 -3.75 -5.88
CA MET A 22 -14.07 -2.86 -4.72
C MET A 22 -13.72 -1.42 -5.07
N LEU A 23 -13.36 -1.12 -6.31
CA LEU A 23 -12.94 0.20 -6.75
C LEU A 23 -14.09 0.90 -7.46
N ASN A 24 -14.20 2.21 -7.23
CA ASN A 24 -15.11 3.04 -8.00
C ASN A 24 -14.42 3.34 -9.35
N PRO A 25 -15.08 3.11 -10.51
CA PRO A 25 -14.51 3.39 -11.83
C PRO A 25 -13.96 4.81 -11.99
N LEU A 26 -14.55 5.80 -11.30
CA LEU A 26 -14.11 7.20 -11.35
C LEU A 26 -12.82 7.46 -10.57
N LYS A 27 -12.51 6.63 -9.57
CA LYS A 27 -11.29 6.78 -8.76
C LYS A 27 -10.08 6.15 -9.41
N ASP A 28 -10.33 5.16 -10.27
CA ASP A 28 -9.31 4.38 -10.93
C ASP A 28 -9.80 3.92 -12.31
N PRO A 29 -9.85 4.85 -13.28
CA PRO A 29 -10.33 4.55 -14.62
C PRO A 29 -9.42 3.56 -15.35
N LEU A 30 -8.13 3.51 -15.00
CA LEU A 30 -7.13 2.65 -15.63
C LEU A 30 -7.47 1.17 -15.45
N LYS A 31 -7.80 0.77 -14.21
CA LYS A 31 -8.17 -0.61 -13.91
C LYS A 31 -9.55 -1.01 -14.45
N HIS A 32 -10.35 -0.04 -14.90
CA HIS A 32 -11.66 -0.27 -15.52
C HIS A 32 -11.63 -0.09 -17.04
N ASN A 33 -10.50 0.31 -17.62
CA ASN A 33 -10.31 0.44 -19.05
C ASN A 33 -9.57 -0.80 -19.58
N PRO A 34 -10.23 -1.69 -20.33
CA PRO A 34 -9.60 -2.92 -20.81
C PRO A 34 -8.41 -2.67 -21.75
N ALA A 35 -8.36 -1.56 -22.49
CA ALA A 35 -7.22 -1.26 -23.36
C ALA A 35 -5.98 -0.82 -22.55
N GLU A 36 -6.17 -0.02 -21.50
CA GLU A 36 -5.07 0.43 -20.65
C GLU A 36 -4.63 -0.62 -19.63
N ALA A 37 -5.57 -1.44 -19.14
CA ALA A 37 -5.25 -2.61 -18.34
C ALA A 37 -4.34 -3.58 -19.14
N TRP A 38 -4.44 -3.61 -20.46
CA TRP A 38 -3.56 -4.42 -21.31
C TRP A 38 -2.16 -3.83 -21.43
N ALA A 39 -2.08 -2.53 -21.71
CA ALA A 39 -0.81 -1.82 -21.80
C ALA A 39 -0.01 -1.82 -20.49
N CYS A 40 -0.67 -1.87 -19.33
CA CYS A 40 -0.01 -1.95 -18.02
C CYS A 40 0.33 -3.40 -17.58
N GLY A 41 0.23 -4.39 -18.46
CA GLY A 41 0.51 -5.79 -18.13
C GLY A 41 -0.55 -6.44 -17.23
N THR A 42 -1.71 -5.80 -17.08
CA THR A 42 -2.80 -6.21 -16.17
C THR A 42 -3.97 -6.91 -16.84
N LEU A 43 -3.84 -7.46 -18.08
CA LEU A 43 -4.99 -8.10 -18.76
C LEU A 43 -5.09 -9.62 -18.68
N PHE A 44 -4.05 -10.37 -18.34
CA PHE A 44 -4.16 -11.83 -18.20
C PHE A 44 -4.59 -12.26 -16.78
N ASN A 45 -5.44 -11.45 -16.15
CA ASN A 45 -5.11 -11.01 -14.80
C ASN A 45 -6.10 -11.50 -13.74
N VAL A 46 -5.88 -12.74 -13.26
CA VAL A 46 -6.41 -13.19 -11.97
C VAL A 46 -6.13 -12.12 -10.90
N ALA A 47 -4.98 -11.44 -10.95
CA ALA A 47 -4.64 -10.37 -10.01
C ALA A 47 -5.49 -9.08 -10.15
N ALA A 48 -6.11 -8.78 -11.30
CA ALA A 48 -7.04 -7.64 -11.41
C ALA A 48 -8.31 -7.89 -10.58
N VAL A 49 -8.80 -9.14 -10.60
CA VAL A 49 -9.98 -9.58 -9.87
C VAL A 49 -9.64 -9.88 -8.41
N THR A 50 -8.51 -10.52 -8.13
CA THR A 50 -8.14 -10.90 -6.75
C THR A 50 -7.43 -9.79 -5.98
N GLY A 51 -6.92 -8.76 -6.68
CA GLY A 51 -6.01 -7.75 -6.14
C GLY A 51 -4.60 -8.30 -5.89
N HIS A 52 -3.71 -7.41 -5.43
CA HIS A 52 -2.36 -7.74 -4.98
C HIS A 52 -1.98 -6.96 -3.71
N ALA A 53 -1.03 -7.49 -2.94
CA ALA A 53 -0.54 -6.84 -1.74
C ALA A 53 0.96 -7.08 -1.57
N PHE A 54 1.67 -6.03 -1.15
CA PHE A 54 3.11 -6.08 -0.94
C PHE A 54 3.51 -5.14 0.19
N VAL A 55 4.74 -5.30 0.70
CA VAL A 55 5.23 -4.54 1.84
C VAL A 55 6.43 -3.69 1.44
N GLY A 56 6.49 -2.47 1.98
CA GLY A 56 7.67 -1.62 1.92
C GLY A 56 8.28 -1.41 3.30
N LEU A 57 9.60 -1.36 3.38
CA LEU A 57 10.33 -0.93 4.57
C LEU A 57 11.11 0.33 4.23
N THR A 58 10.81 1.44 4.89
CA THR A 58 11.62 2.66 4.85
C THR A 58 12.56 2.68 6.05
N ASP A 59 13.86 2.84 5.81
CA ASP A 59 14.86 3.03 6.87
C ASP A 59 14.84 4.45 7.46
N LYS A 60 15.72 4.71 8.44
CA LYS A 60 15.86 6.03 9.09
C LYS A 60 16.38 7.14 8.17
N ASN A 61 17.01 6.77 7.05
CA ASN A 61 17.53 7.69 6.05
C ASN A 61 16.47 8.01 4.98
N GLY A 62 15.29 7.40 5.05
CA GLY A 62 14.22 7.58 4.08
C GLY A 62 14.32 6.67 2.85
N LYS A 63 15.28 5.73 2.81
CA LYS A 63 15.41 4.77 1.72
C LYS A 63 14.37 3.65 1.89
N GLU A 64 13.57 3.42 0.86
CA GLU A 64 12.52 2.39 0.86
C GLU A 64 12.88 1.22 -0.06
N GLU A 65 12.70 0.02 0.45
CA GLU A 65 12.77 -1.23 -0.31
C GLU A 65 11.38 -1.91 -0.22
N ARG A 66 10.92 -2.52 -1.32
CA ARG A 66 9.57 -3.10 -1.42
C ARG A 66 9.63 -4.54 -1.90
N TRP A 67 8.79 -5.40 -1.34
CA TRP A 67 8.76 -6.83 -1.65
C TRP A 67 7.36 -7.39 -1.73
N GLY A 68 7.13 -8.21 -2.74
CA GLY A 68 5.87 -8.91 -3.01
C GLY A 68 6.11 -10.41 -3.12
N TYR A 69 5.11 -11.19 -2.76
CA TYR A 69 5.18 -12.65 -2.85
C TYR A 69 4.26 -13.16 -3.96
N THR A 70 4.81 -13.94 -4.87
CA THR A 70 4.11 -14.46 -6.06
C THR A 70 4.51 -15.92 -6.34
N ALA A 71 3.93 -16.53 -7.37
CA ALA A 71 4.38 -17.80 -7.92
C ALA A 71 5.61 -17.60 -8.84
N GLU A 72 6.54 -18.55 -8.82
CA GLU A 72 7.80 -18.48 -9.60
C GLU A 72 7.57 -18.54 -11.12
N GLU A 73 6.55 -19.28 -11.56
CA GLU A 73 6.06 -19.27 -12.94
C GLU A 73 4.61 -18.75 -12.95
N PHE A 74 4.22 -18.05 -14.03
CA PHE A 74 2.81 -17.74 -14.35
C PHE A 74 2.07 -19.05 -14.63
N SER A 75 1.91 -19.85 -13.59
CA SER A 75 1.35 -21.18 -13.67
C SER A 75 -0.13 -21.06 -14.03
N VAL A 76 -0.53 -21.86 -15.01
CA VAL A 76 -1.92 -22.02 -15.46
C VAL A 76 -2.84 -22.01 -14.24
N ALA A 77 -3.92 -21.21 -14.27
CA ALA A 77 -4.75 -20.87 -13.11
C ALA A 77 -5.15 -22.06 -12.19
N GLY A 78 -5.18 -23.30 -12.71
CA GLY A 78 -5.39 -24.52 -11.92
C GLY A 78 -4.28 -24.87 -10.90
N MET A 79 -3.02 -24.49 -11.15
CA MET A 79 -1.87 -24.88 -10.30
C MET A 79 -1.74 -24.01 -9.04
N VAL A 80 -2.09 -22.71 -9.13
CA VAL A 80 -2.05 -21.80 -7.97
C VAL A 80 -3.04 -22.17 -6.85
N PHE A 81 -4.05 -23.00 -7.15
CA PHE A 81 -4.95 -23.57 -6.14
C PHE A 81 -4.33 -24.77 -5.41
N ARG A 82 -3.56 -25.61 -6.11
CA ARG A 82 -2.92 -26.82 -5.55
C ARG A 82 -1.60 -26.52 -4.84
N GLY A 83 -0.95 -25.43 -5.23
CA GLY A 83 0.32 -24.98 -4.68
C GLY A 83 1.42 -25.08 -5.72
N THR A 84 2.20 -24.01 -5.83
CA THR A 84 3.34 -23.89 -6.74
C THR A 84 4.52 -23.29 -5.97
N PRO A 85 5.79 -23.52 -6.37
CA PRO A 85 6.90 -22.78 -5.81
C PRO A 85 6.62 -21.28 -5.81
N GLY A 86 6.74 -20.67 -4.64
CA GLY A 86 6.58 -19.22 -4.48
C GLY A 86 7.94 -18.54 -4.53
N VAL A 87 7.92 -17.26 -4.86
CA VAL A 87 9.10 -16.41 -4.93
C VAL A 87 8.78 -15.04 -4.33
N LEU A 88 9.79 -14.45 -3.69
CA LEU A 88 9.72 -13.06 -3.24
C LEU A 88 10.40 -12.17 -4.29
N ILE A 89 9.64 -11.25 -4.87
CA ILE A 89 10.12 -10.30 -5.88
C ILE A 89 10.25 -8.91 -5.28
N GLU A 90 11.20 -8.14 -5.79
CA GLU A 90 11.36 -6.73 -5.46
C GLU A 90 10.35 -5.92 -6.28
N HIS A 91 9.71 -4.93 -5.64
CA HIS A 91 8.77 -4.02 -6.28
C HIS A 91 9.44 -2.67 -6.50
N GLU A 92 9.22 -2.09 -7.67
CA GLU A 92 9.79 -0.79 -8.02
C GLU A 92 9.01 0.36 -7.35
N PRO A 93 9.64 1.54 -7.18
CA PRO A 93 8.95 2.73 -6.68
C PRO A 93 7.70 3.11 -7.50
N GLY A 94 7.70 2.80 -8.81
CA GLY A 94 6.63 3.08 -9.76
C GLY A 94 5.48 2.06 -9.78
N ASP A 95 5.61 0.94 -9.05
CA ASP A 95 4.62 -0.12 -9.11
C ASP A 95 3.23 0.34 -8.66
N TYR A 96 2.24 -0.21 -9.35
CA TYR A 96 0.86 0.17 -9.23
C TYR A 96 0.23 -0.28 -7.89
N TYR A 97 -0.43 0.64 -7.19
CA TYR A 97 -1.28 0.33 -6.03
C TYR A 97 -2.34 1.41 -5.83
N ASN A 98 -3.48 1.05 -5.24
CA ASN A 98 -4.57 2.01 -4.97
C ASN A 98 -4.64 2.44 -3.51
N GLU A 99 -4.28 1.57 -2.57
CA GLU A 99 -4.44 1.84 -1.14
C GLU A 99 -3.15 1.48 -0.39
N ALA A 100 -2.88 2.19 0.70
CA ALA A 100 -1.78 1.85 1.58
C ALA A 100 -2.14 2.06 3.05
N ILE A 101 -1.44 1.35 3.93
CA ILE A 101 -1.40 1.62 5.37
C ILE A 101 0.06 1.78 5.78
N VAL A 102 0.39 2.90 6.42
CA VAL A 102 1.75 3.21 6.88
C VAL A 102 1.82 3.14 8.40
N TRP A 103 2.81 2.44 8.92
CA TRP A 103 3.13 2.42 10.35
C TRP A 103 4.51 3.05 10.56
N ASN A 104 4.59 4.01 11.49
CA ASN A 104 5.87 4.46 12.03
C ASN A 104 6.35 3.42 13.06
N ILE A 105 7.55 2.90 12.88
CA ILE A 105 8.09 1.77 13.64
C ILE A 105 9.50 2.09 14.15
N SER A 106 9.91 1.39 15.21
CA SER A 106 11.28 1.50 15.71
C SER A 106 12.28 0.75 14.86
N GLU A 107 13.57 1.06 15.00
CA GLU A 107 14.67 0.36 14.31
C GLU A 107 14.66 -1.15 14.65
N LYS A 108 14.31 -1.52 15.89
CA LYS A 108 14.12 -2.92 16.30
C LYS A 108 13.01 -3.62 15.52
N GLN A 109 11.86 -2.96 15.34
CA GLN A 109 10.75 -3.50 14.55
C GLN A 109 11.12 -3.60 13.07
N PHE A 110 11.86 -2.62 12.54
CA PHE A 110 12.39 -2.63 11.17
C PHE A 110 13.29 -3.85 10.95
N HIS A 111 14.25 -4.11 11.83
CA HIS A 111 15.14 -5.27 11.72
C HIS A 111 14.38 -6.60 11.83
N ARG A 112 13.33 -6.69 12.67
CA ARG A 112 12.47 -7.88 12.72
C ARG A 112 11.76 -8.13 11.40
N ALA A 113 11.21 -7.08 10.79
CA ALA A 113 10.56 -7.16 9.49
C ALA A 113 11.56 -7.61 8.41
N LYS A 114 12.74 -6.97 8.36
CA LYS A 114 13.81 -7.30 7.40
C LYS A 114 14.27 -8.74 7.56
N ASN A 115 14.45 -9.23 8.80
CA ASN A 115 14.79 -10.62 9.06
C ASN A 115 13.70 -11.61 8.60
N ALA A 116 12.42 -11.25 8.70
CA ALA A 116 11.33 -12.08 8.18
C ALA A 116 11.36 -12.16 6.65
N ILE A 117 11.64 -11.03 5.99
CA ILE A 117 11.81 -10.93 4.53
C ILE A 117 13.00 -11.78 4.06
N GLU A 118 14.15 -11.67 4.70
CA GLU A 118 15.34 -12.47 4.36
C GLU A 118 15.12 -13.97 4.57
N LYS A 119 14.40 -14.36 5.63
CA LYS A 119 14.02 -15.76 5.85
C LYS A 119 13.13 -16.28 4.74
N LEU A 120 12.15 -15.48 4.30
CA LEU A 120 11.27 -15.81 3.18
C LEU A 120 12.04 -15.87 1.87
N ARG A 121 12.99 -14.95 1.61
CA ARG A 121 13.83 -14.98 0.40
C ARG A 121 14.65 -16.27 0.29
N LYS A 122 15.19 -16.75 1.42
CA LYS A 122 15.96 -18.01 1.49
C LYS A 122 15.08 -19.26 1.42
N ARG A 123 13.85 -19.19 1.94
CA ARG A 123 12.90 -20.31 2.02
C ARG A 123 11.49 -19.82 1.72
N PRO A 124 11.16 -19.56 0.44
CA PRO A 124 9.89 -18.94 0.09
C PRO A 124 8.71 -19.90 0.27
N GLY A 125 8.95 -21.21 0.18
CA GLY A 125 7.91 -22.23 0.26
C GLY A 125 6.91 -22.11 -0.88
N ASN A 126 5.72 -22.69 -0.71
CA ASN A 126 4.76 -22.79 -1.81
C ASN A 126 3.71 -21.68 -1.75
N TYR A 127 3.50 -21.03 -2.90
CA TYR A 127 2.40 -20.11 -3.13
C TYR A 127 1.09 -20.88 -3.30
N LYS A 128 0.04 -20.45 -2.60
CA LYS A 128 -1.33 -20.94 -2.73
C LYS A 128 -2.32 -19.79 -2.61
N LEU A 129 -3.22 -19.65 -3.58
CA LEU A 129 -4.09 -18.47 -3.70
C LEU A 129 -4.93 -18.17 -2.44
N PHE A 130 -5.35 -19.18 -1.67
CA PHE A 130 -6.20 -19.00 -0.48
C PHE A 130 -5.53 -19.33 0.86
N GLU A 131 -4.25 -19.71 0.86
CA GLU A 131 -3.53 -20.12 2.08
C GLU A 131 -2.26 -19.30 2.30
N LYS A 132 -1.34 -19.33 1.34
CA LYS A 132 -0.04 -18.65 1.40
C LYS A 132 0.13 -17.84 0.13
N ASN A 133 -0.44 -16.64 0.12
CA ASN A 133 -0.46 -15.70 -0.99
C ASN A 133 0.21 -14.38 -0.61
N CYS A 134 0.14 -13.39 -1.50
CA CYS A 134 0.70 -12.06 -1.30
C CYS A 134 0.17 -11.36 -0.03
N ALA A 135 -1.14 -11.44 0.24
CA ALA A 135 -1.79 -10.83 1.39
C ALA A 135 -1.40 -11.50 2.72
N THR A 136 -1.32 -12.83 2.76
CA THR A 136 -0.93 -13.55 3.97
C THR A 136 0.53 -13.34 4.30
N VAL A 137 1.42 -13.38 3.29
CA VAL A 137 2.84 -13.12 3.48
C VAL A 137 3.08 -11.68 3.93
N ALA A 138 2.42 -10.70 3.31
CA ALA A 138 2.47 -9.31 3.77
C ALA A 138 1.99 -9.20 5.24
N SER A 139 0.89 -9.85 5.60
CA SER A 139 0.36 -9.87 6.96
C SER A 139 1.29 -10.59 7.96
N ASP A 140 1.99 -11.65 7.54
CA ASP A 140 2.98 -12.36 8.35
C ASP A 140 4.21 -11.48 8.63
N ILE A 141 4.68 -10.73 7.64
CA ILE A 141 5.79 -9.77 7.82
C ILE A 141 5.40 -8.66 8.79
N LEU A 142 4.20 -8.09 8.64
CA LEU A 142 3.66 -7.10 9.60
C LEU A 142 3.57 -7.68 11.02
N ARG A 143 3.11 -8.92 11.18
CA ARG A 143 3.06 -9.62 12.47
C ARG A 143 4.46 -9.87 13.05
N ALA A 144 5.41 -10.29 12.23
CA ALA A 144 6.80 -10.50 12.66
C ALA A 144 7.46 -9.19 13.13
N ALA A 145 7.10 -8.07 12.51
CA ALA A 145 7.52 -6.73 12.91
C ALA A 145 6.84 -6.22 14.19
N ASP A 146 5.84 -6.96 14.72
CA ASP A 146 5.08 -6.60 15.90
C ASP A 146 4.41 -5.22 15.79
N VAL A 147 3.84 -4.92 14.61
CA VAL A 147 3.09 -3.66 14.43
C VAL A 147 1.67 -3.80 14.97
N PRO A 148 1.08 -2.74 15.53
CA PRO A 148 -0.28 -2.78 16.01
C PRO A 148 -1.29 -2.86 14.86
N ASP A 149 -2.50 -3.34 15.17
CA ASP A 149 -3.66 -3.34 14.25
C ASP A 149 -3.48 -4.12 12.94
N VAL A 150 -2.56 -5.10 12.88
CA VAL A 150 -2.40 -5.98 11.72
C VAL A 150 -3.74 -6.61 11.32
N PRO A 151 -4.04 -6.73 10.02
CA PRO A 151 -5.17 -7.51 9.54
C PRO A 151 -5.22 -8.89 10.22
N GLY A 152 -6.32 -9.15 10.94
CA GLY A 152 -6.49 -10.42 11.65
C GLY A 152 -6.57 -11.61 10.70
N LYS A 153 -6.43 -12.83 11.23
CA LYS A 153 -6.35 -14.08 10.45
C LYS A 153 -7.44 -14.31 9.40
N LYS A 154 -8.60 -13.64 9.46
CA LYS A 154 -9.66 -13.71 8.43
C LYS A 154 -9.55 -12.61 7.37
N LEU A 155 -9.19 -11.38 7.77
CA LEU A 155 -9.09 -10.22 6.86
C LEU A 155 -7.71 -10.12 6.19
N GLY A 156 -6.68 -10.76 6.75
CA GLY A 156 -5.34 -10.81 6.16
C GLY A 156 -5.15 -11.90 5.11
N LEU A 157 -6.19 -12.69 4.81
CA LEU A 157 -6.09 -13.81 3.85
C LEU A 157 -6.17 -13.36 2.40
N THR A 158 -6.75 -12.20 2.13
CA THR A 158 -7.00 -11.73 0.76
C THR A 158 -6.80 -10.23 0.65
N PRO A 159 -6.42 -9.71 -0.53
CA PRO A 159 -6.39 -8.26 -0.78
C PRO A 159 -7.73 -7.56 -0.51
N TYR A 160 -8.87 -8.26 -0.71
CA TYR A 160 -10.19 -7.77 -0.33
C TYR A 160 -10.28 -7.42 1.17
N GLY A 161 -9.87 -8.36 2.03
CA GLY A 161 -9.92 -8.17 3.48
C GLY A 161 -8.97 -7.06 3.94
N LEU A 162 -7.79 -6.95 3.31
CA LEU A 162 -6.83 -5.87 3.56
C LEU A 162 -7.40 -4.50 3.21
N ALA A 163 -8.01 -4.37 2.02
CA ALA A 163 -8.66 -3.14 1.57
C ALA A 163 -9.81 -2.73 2.51
N LEU A 164 -10.66 -3.69 2.90
CA LEU A 164 -11.76 -3.45 3.83
C LEU A 164 -11.24 -2.98 5.20
N LYS A 165 -10.22 -3.66 5.75
CA LYS A 165 -9.57 -3.25 7.02
C LYS A 165 -9.07 -1.81 6.94
N LYS A 166 -8.37 -1.45 5.86
CA LYS A 166 -7.88 -0.09 5.64
C LYS A 166 -9.02 0.92 5.63
N ARG A 167 -10.12 0.63 4.92
CA ARG A 167 -11.29 1.52 4.82
C ARG A 167 -11.97 1.72 6.18
N VAL A 168 -12.09 0.65 6.98
CA VAL A 168 -12.59 0.75 8.36
C VAL A 168 -11.67 1.61 9.22
N MET A 169 -10.35 1.46 9.09
CA MET A 169 -9.38 2.32 9.82
C MET A 169 -9.53 3.79 9.41
N LEU A 170 -9.70 4.08 8.13
CA LEU A 170 -9.92 5.43 7.63
C LEU A 170 -11.24 6.03 8.14
N ALA A 171 -12.32 5.24 8.16
CA ALA A 171 -13.60 5.67 8.71
C ALA A 171 -13.49 5.99 10.22
N LYS A 172 -12.85 5.11 11.00
CA LYS A 172 -12.59 5.36 12.44
C LYS A 172 -11.80 6.64 12.66
N ARG A 173 -10.77 6.91 11.85
CA ARG A 173 -9.99 8.16 11.88
C ARG A 173 -10.86 9.39 11.64
N ARG A 174 -11.72 9.36 10.63
CA ARG A 174 -12.64 10.46 10.32
C ARG A 174 -13.61 10.70 11.48
N MET A 175 -14.13 9.64 12.10
CA MET A 175 -14.99 9.74 13.27
C MET A 175 -14.26 10.34 14.49
N GLU A 176 -13.01 9.96 14.76
CA GLU A 176 -12.19 10.55 15.84
C GLU A 176 -12.04 12.07 15.66
N VAL A 177 -11.73 12.51 14.43
CA VAL A 177 -11.61 13.93 14.08
C VAL A 177 -12.96 14.65 14.20
N MET A 178 -14.04 14.05 13.72
CA MET A 178 -15.38 14.63 13.78
C MET A 178 -15.86 14.77 15.22
N LYS A 179 -15.68 13.74 16.05
CA LYS A 179 -16.00 13.78 17.49
C LYS A 179 -15.24 14.91 18.20
N PHE A 180 -13.96 15.10 17.88
CA PHE A 180 -13.18 16.20 18.41
C PHE A 180 -13.72 17.56 17.97
N ARG A 181 -14.05 17.73 16.69
CA ARG A 181 -14.66 18.96 16.16
C ARG A 181 -15.98 19.28 16.85
N VAL A 182 -16.88 18.31 16.96
CA VAL A 182 -18.17 18.46 17.64
C VAL A 182 -17.98 18.83 19.11
N LYS A 183 -17.08 18.15 19.83
CA LYS A 183 -16.76 18.48 21.23
C LYS A 183 -16.28 19.92 21.38
N ASN A 184 -15.44 20.40 20.47
CA ASN A 184 -14.95 21.77 20.50
C ASN A 184 -16.05 22.79 20.16
N THR A 185 -16.89 22.51 19.17
CA THR A 185 -18.02 23.40 18.79
C THR A 185 -19.04 23.51 19.92
N ILE A 186 -19.45 22.38 20.50
CA ILE A 186 -20.36 22.36 21.65
C ILE A 186 -19.71 23.09 22.84
N GLY A 187 -18.46 22.77 23.15
CA GLY A 187 -17.71 23.43 24.23
C GLY A 187 -17.70 24.96 24.08
N THR A 188 -17.47 25.48 22.88
CA THR A 188 -17.49 26.92 22.62
C THR A 188 -18.86 27.55 22.75
N LEU A 189 -19.92 26.85 22.35
CA LEU A 189 -21.30 27.34 22.52
C LEU A 189 -21.68 27.46 24.01
N PHE A 190 -21.08 26.64 24.87
CA PHE A 190 -21.23 26.71 26.33
C PHE A 190 -20.11 27.53 27.02
N GLY A 191 -19.47 28.46 26.31
CA GLY A 191 -18.48 29.37 26.88
C GLY A 191 -17.13 28.73 27.27
N LYS A 192 -16.89 27.45 26.96
CA LYS A 192 -15.62 26.77 27.25
C LYS A 192 -14.59 27.10 26.18
N LYS A 193 -13.34 27.31 26.60
CA LYS A 193 -12.20 27.48 25.69
C LYS A 193 -12.04 26.23 24.79
N LYS A 194 -11.73 26.42 23.50
CA LYS A 194 -11.46 25.34 22.55
C LYS A 194 -10.35 24.43 23.06
N ALA A 195 -10.55 23.11 23.03
CA ALA A 195 -9.47 22.19 23.38
C ALA A 195 -8.38 22.24 22.30
N PRO A 196 -7.08 22.29 22.69
CA PRO A 196 -5.99 22.36 21.75
C PRO A 196 -5.92 21.08 20.90
N ALA A 197 -5.71 21.25 19.59
CA ALA A 197 -5.62 20.13 18.65
C ALA A 197 -4.36 19.27 18.83
N THR A 198 -3.40 19.71 19.65
CA THR A 198 -2.11 19.05 19.88
C THR A 198 -2.26 17.61 20.38
N GLY A 199 -3.20 17.37 21.31
CA GLY A 199 -3.49 16.02 21.82
C GLY A 199 -4.08 15.09 20.76
N LEU A 200 -5.02 15.60 19.93
CA LEU A 200 -5.57 14.86 18.80
C LEU A 200 -4.46 14.55 17.78
N MET A 201 -3.65 15.53 17.42
CA MET A 201 -2.56 15.35 16.46
C MET A 201 -1.52 14.35 16.96
N ARG A 202 -1.17 14.37 18.25
CA ARG A 202 -0.29 13.38 18.86
C ARG A 202 -0.88 11.98 18.80
N SER A 203 -2.17 11.83 19.10
CA SER A 203 -2.90 10.55 19.00
C SER A 203 -3.03 10.04 17.56
N LEU A 204 -3.22 10.93 16.59
CA LEU A 204 -3.29 10.55 15.18
C LEU A 204 -1.92 10.12 14.64
N ARG A 205 -0.85 10.79 15.05
CA ARG A 205 0.54 10.48 14.65
C ARG A 205 1.07 9.18 15.24
N SER A 206 0.60 8.78 16.42
CA SER A 206 1.06 7.57 17.10
C SER A 206 0.46 6.27 16.54
N LYS A 207 -0.57 6.38 15.70
CA LYS A 207 -1.31 5.25 15.16
C LYS A 207 -1.05 5.11 13.64
N PRO A 208 -1.32 3.94 13.03
CA PRO A 208 -1.18 3.77 11.59
C PRO A 208 -1.99 4.76 10.76
N VAL A 209 -1.42 5.11 9.60
CA VAL A 209 -1.96 6.08 8.64
C VAL A 209 -2.52 5.33 7.41
N PRO A 210 -3.85 5.19 7.30
CA PRO A 210 -4.47 4.67 6.08
C PRO A 210 -4.49 5.75 4.98
N VAL A 211 -3.82 5.50 3.86
CA VAL A 211 -3.65 6.45 2.75
C VAL A 211 -4.86 6.37 1.79
N PRO A 212 -5.60 7.47 1.55
CA PRO A 212 -6.72 7.49 0.60
C PRO A 212 -6.29 7.14 -0.83
N ILE A 213 -7.23 6.61 -1.62
CA ILE A 213 -6.95 6.19 -3.01
C ILE A 213 -6.38 7.33 -3.85
N ASP A 214 -6.98 8.52 -3.75
CA ASP A 214 -6.56 9.68 -4.55
C ASP A 214 -5.09 10.08 -4.27
N ASN A 215 -4.63 9.90 -3.02
CA ASN A 215 -3.26 10.21 -2.63
C ASN A 215 -2.28 9.11 -3.06
N ALA A 216 -2.67 7.85 -2.93
CA ALA A 216 -1.87 6.70 -3.37
C ALA A 216 -1.66 6.74 -4.90
N MET A 217 -2.74 6.95 -5.65
CA MET A 217 -2.73 7.00 -7.11
C MET A 217 -2.00 8.23 -7.67
N LYS A 218 -1.80 9.28 -6.86
CA LYS A 218 -1.10 10.49 -7.31
C LYS A 218 0.33 10.17 -7.75
N VAL A 219 1.07 9.38 -6.96
CA VAL A 219 2.47 9.02 -7.26
C VAL A 219 2.55 8.21 -8.56
N PHE A 220 1.65 7.22 -8.73
CA PHE A 220 1.57 6.43 -9.96
C PHE A 220 1.25 7.31 -11.18
N ARG A 221 0.26 8.21 -11.06
CA ARG A 221 -0.10 9.14 -12.14
C ARG A 221 1.02 10.12 -12.47
N ASP A 222 1.73 10.62 -11.47
CA ASP A 222 2.84 11.57 -11.65
C ASP A 222 4.05 10.89 -12.30
N ASN A 223 4.37 9.65 -11.92
CA ASN A 223 5.43 8.86 -12.56
C ASN A 223 5.07 8.49 -14.00
N ARG A 224 3.84 8.01 -14.25
CA ARG A 224 3.36 7.72 -15.61
C ARG A 224 3.34 8.97 -16.49
N LYS A 225 2.95 10.14 -15.95
CA LYS A 225 3.04 11.41 -16.70
C LYS A 225 4.47 11.76 -17.08
N ARG A 226 5.46 11.45 -16.24
CA ARG A 226 6.88 11.65 -16.55
C ARG A 226 7.35 10.68 -17.63
N GLU A 227 7.06 9.39 -17.48
CA GLU A 227 7.37 8.37 -18.49
C GLU A 227 6.71 8.65 -19.84
N VAL A 228 5.43 9.06 -19.83
CA VAL A 228 4.70 9.49 -21.02
C VAL A 228 5.26 10.80 -21.56
N SER A 229 5.72 11.73 -20.73
CA SER A 229 6.38 12.96 -21.19
C SER A 229 7.78 12.71 -21.77
N GLU A 230 8.49 11.68 -21.30
CA GLU A 230 9.76 11.23 -21.86
C GLU A 230 9.55 10.44 -23.16
N GLN A 231 8.44 9.69 -23.29
CA GLN A 231 8.05 9.01 -24.52
C GLN A 231 7.41 9.95 -25.56
N ILE A 232 6.70 11.00 -25.13
CA ILE A 232 6.18 12.08 -25.99
C ILE A 232 7.23 13.20 -26.11
N ASP A 233 8.49 12.84 -26.37
CA ASP A 233 9.40 13.72 -27.11
C ASP A 233 9.35 13.44 -28.63
N LEU A 234 8.32 12.70 -29.08
CA LEU A 234 7.95 12.54 -30.48
C LEU A 234 7.70 13.88 -31.18
N LYS A 235 7.29 14.93 -30.46
CA LYS A 235 7.17 16.29 -31.02
C LYS A 235 8.51 16.98 -31.24
N ARG A 236 9.56 16.76 -30.42
CA ARG A 236 10.92 17.21 -30.78
C ARG A 236 11.48 16.37 -31.91
N VAL A 237 11.26 15.06 -31.93
CA VAL A 237 11.74 14.17 -32.99
C VAL A 237 11.08 14.50 -34.34
N LEU A 238 9.75 14.74 -34.36
CA LEU A 238 9.04 15.18 -35.57
C LEU A 238 9.48 16.59 -36.00
N ASN A 239 9.73 17.51 -35.07
CA ASN A 239 10.27 18.84 -35.37
C ASN A 239 11.76 18.83 -35.78
N SER A 240 12.54 17.80 -35.42
CA SER A 240 13.90 17.62 -35.93
C SER A 240 13.91 16.97 -37.31
N ILE A 241 12.92 16.12 -37.63
CA ILE A 241 12.73 15.53 -38.96
C ILE A 241 12.20 16.57 -39.96
N SER A 242 11.28 17.45 -39.56
CA SER A 242 10.75 18.50 -40.46
C SER A 242 11.71 19.67 -40.73
N ARG A 243 12.87 19.73 -40.08
CA ARG A 243 13.93 20.71 -40.37
C ARG A 243 15.02 20.16 -41.29
N HIS A 244 14.93 18.88 -41.65
CA HIS A 244 15.89 18.19 -42.52
C HIS A 244 15.20 17.59 -43.77
N LEU A 245 13.96 18.01 -44.04
CA LEU A 245 13.29 17.99 -45.34
C LEU A 245 13.11 19.44 -45.79
#